data_AF-T1PED0-F1
#
_entry.id   AF-T1PED0-F1
#
_cell.length_a   1.000
_cell.length_b   1.000
_cell.length_c   1.000
_cell.angle_alpha   90.00
_cell.angle_beta   90.00
_cell.angle_gamma   90.00
#
_symmetry.space_group_name_H-M   'P 1'
#
loop_
_entity.id
_entity.type
_entity.pdbx_description
1 polymer ?
#
loop_
_entity_poly.entity_id
_entity_poly.type
_entity_poly.pdbx_seq_one_letter_code
_entity_poly.pdbx_strand_id
1 'polypeptide(L)'
;MPTVNTPDKLEYQFFPANNYVFTFKIRAPNDAHLALTAQPTESFPMYEVFIGGWGNTKSVIRQNRQKPDVVEVPTPGILNANEYRGFWIRWYDQTITVGREGEAAAFMTFHDPHMFPIQYVGICTGWGASGSWTFEAEPAPTAPSMTMHNAPQMNYNQPPPGFNPAAMGYPPMPPMNAGATTMSYPSGGASETWVPASNGVVPPNAVSGGIDGSDNLYIARARHSNDLIPGKLHPSHGCCYVPYGGVEHSHKEYEVLCNSYGRWVPWTGSMPPNAVIGGQTAEGEPLYIGRAQHGGTTTVGKVQLSHGSCYIPYNGEEMGFKEFEIYVSQ
;
A
#
# COMPACT_ATOMS: atom_id res chain seq x y z
N MET A 1 -15.96 -15.23 -10.39
CA MET A 1 -15.15 -14.13 -10.95
C MET A 1 -15.88 -13.55 -12.15
N PRO A 2 -16.06 -12.22 -12.23
CA PRO A 2 -16.48 -11.59 -13.48
C PRO A 2 -15.47 -11.89 -14.59
N THR A 3 -15.98 -12.01 -15.83
CA THR A 3 -15.16 -12.29 -17.02
C THR A 3 -15.10 -11.04 -17.89
N VAL A 4 -13.91 -10.64 -18.30
CA VAL A 4 -13.66 -9.54 -19.23
C VAL A 4 -13.17 -10.12 -20.55
N ASN A 5 -13.83 -9.78 -21.66
CA ASN A 5 -13.41 -10.24 -22.99
C ASN A 5 -12.69 -9.11 -23.72
N THR A 6 -11.62 -9.45 -24.42
CA THR A 6 -10.84 -8.53 -25.24
C THR A 6 -10.88 -9.04 -26.69
N PRO A 7 -11.29 -8.21 -27.65
CA PRO A 7 -11.26 -8.58 -29.07
C PRO A 7 -9.81 -8.64 -29.58
N ASP A 8 -9.63 -9.05 -30.83
CA ASP A 8 -8.36 -8.91 -31.55
C ASP A 8 -8.11 -7.42 -31.90
N LYS A 9 -7.73 -6.65 -30.89
CA LYS A 9 -7.47 -5.22 -31.00
C LYS A 9 -6.57 -4.76 -29.86
N LEU A 10 -5.55 -3.99 -30.22
CA LEU A 10 -4.68 -3.31 -29.27
C LEU A 10 -5.39 -2.09 -28.66
N GLU A 11 -6.33 -2.34 -27.76
CA GLU A 11 -7.06 -1.33 -27.00
C GLU A 11 -7.16 -1.79 -25.54
N TYR A 12 -6.45 -1.08 -24.66
CA TYR A 12 -6.37 -1.44 -23.25
C TYR A 12 -7.64 -1.08 -22.50
N GLN A 13 -8.16 -2.06 -21.76
CA GLN A 13 -9.16 -1.82 -20.72
C GLN A 13 -8.42 -1.73 -19.38
N PHE A 14 -8.45 -0.56 -18.75
CA PHE A 14 -7.73 -0.30 -17.51
C PHE A 14 -8.55 -0.64 -16.28
N PHE A 15 -7.90 -1.33 -15.34
CA PHE A 15 -8.44 -1.70 -14.05
C PHE A 15 -7.52 -1.16 -12.95
N PRO A 16 -8.07 -0.69 -11.82
CA PRO A 16 -7.26 -0.34 -10.66
C PRO A 16 -6.41 -1.53 -10.22
N ALA A 17 -5.12 -1.27 -9.98
CA ALA A 17 -4.15 -2.25 -9.59
C ALA A 17 -3.74 -1.98 -8.15
N ASN A 18 -4.44 -2.65 -7.22
CA ASN A 18 -4.19 -2.52 -5.79
C ASN A 18 -3.16 -3.57 -5.33
N ASN A 19 -2.48 -3.33 -4.21
CA ASN A 19 -1.67 -4.32 -3.50
C ASN A 19 -0.41 -4.86 -4.23
N TYR A 20 0.14 -4.12 -5.20
CA TYR A 20 1.42 -4.45 -5.85
C TYR A 20 1.44 -5.81 -6.59
N VAL A 21 0.27 -6.43 -6.78
CA VAL A 21 0.11 -7.69 -7.48
C VAL A 21 -1.18 -7.66 -8.30
N PHE A 22 -1.08 -8.11 -9.53
CA PHE A 22 -2.23 -8.38 -10.39
C PHE A 22 -2.26 -9.87 -10.72
N THR A 23 -3.22 -10.58 -10.13
CA THR A 23 -3.45 -12.01 -10.40
C THR A 23 -4.64 -12.15 -11.33
N PHE A 24 -4.46 -12.88 -12.41
CA PHE A 24 -5.49 -13.07 -13.43
C PHE A 24 -5.38 -14.45 -14.06
N LYS A 25 -6.47 -14.92 -14.65
CA LYS A 25 -6.46 -16.04 -15.58
C LYS A 25 -6.92 -15.59 -16.95
N ILE A 26 -6.29 -16.12 -17.98
CA ILE A 26 -6.65 -15.84 -19.37
C ILE A 26 -6.80 -17.13 -20.15
N ARG A 27 -7.78 -17.14 -21.05
CA ARG A 27 -7.91 -18.11 -22.14
C ARG A 27 -7.76 -17.37 -23.47
N ALA A 28 -6.65 -17.62 -24.16
CA ALA A 28 -6.29 -17.02 -25.45
C ALA A 28 -5.26 -17.90 -26.18
N PRO A 29 -5.25 -17.96 -27.52
CA PRO A 29 -4.26 -18.73 -28.26
C PRO A 29 -2.83 -18.16 -28.16
N ASN A 30 -2.70 -16.83 -28.07
CA ASN A 30 -1.43 -16.09 -27.96
C ASN A 30 -1.69 -14.63 -27.52
N ASP A 31 -0.61 -13.86 -27.35
CA ASP A 31 -0.58 -12.39 -27.31
C ASP A 31 -1.47 -11.74 -26.24
N ALA A 32 -1.30 -12.19 -24.99
CA ALA A 32 -1.83 -11.50 -23.82
C ALA A 32 -0.99 -10.25 -23.52
N HIS A 33 -1.60 -9.07 -23.59
CA HIS A 33 -0.97 -7.78 -23.34
C HIS A 33 -1.44 -7.19 -22.02
N LEU A 34 -0.48 -6.76 -21.21
CA LEU A 34 -0.74 -6.00 -20.00
C LEU A 34 0.06 -4.69 -20.03
N ALA A 35 -0.56 -3.58 -19.66
CA ALA A 35 0.07 -2.28 -19.49
C ALA A 35 0.05 -1.90 -18.01
N LEU A 36 1.20 -1.55 -17.45
CA LEU A 36 1.33 -1.06 -16.07
C LEU A 36 1.52 0.45 -16.14
N THR A 37 0.60 1.22 -15.56
CA THR A 37 0.55 2.68 -15.68
C THR A 37 0.19 3.36 -14.35
N ALA A 38 0.55 4.65 -14.23
CA ALA A 38 0.17 5.47 -13.08
C ALA A 38 -1.28 6.00 -13.15
N GLN A 39 -1.86 6.03 -14.35
CA GLN A 39 -3.20 6.57 -14.64
C GLN A 39 -4.00 5.53 -15.46
N PRO A 40 -5.34 5.58 -15.50
CA PRO A 40 -6.18 4.64 -16.24
C PRO A 40 -6.19 4.90 -17.76
N THR A 41 -5.02 5.23 -18.31
CA THR A 41 -4.81 5.55 -19.72
C THR A 41 -3.38 5.22 -20.12
N GLU A 42 -3.18 5.00 -21.42
CA GLU A 42 -1.85 4.83 -22.01
C GLU A 42 -1.07 6.14 -21.85
N SER A 43 -0.12 6.14 -20.92
CA SER A 43 0.66 7.32 -20.53
C SER A 43 2.11 6.91 -20.30
N PHE A 44 3.05 7.84 -20.46
CA PHE A 44 4.45 7.59 -20.12
C PHE A 44 4.76 8.22 -18.75
N PRO A 45 5.58 7.58 -17.91
CA PRO A 45 6.23 6.28 -18.11
C PRO A 45 5.25 5.09 -18.00
N MET A 46 5.52 4.00 -18.74
CA MET A 46 4.69 2.78 -18.80
C MET A 46 5.54 1.53 -19.02
N TYR A 47 5.11 0.41 -18.43
CA TYR A 47 5.64 -0.91 -18.76
C TYR A 47 4.59 -1.73 -19.51
N GLU A 48 5.04 -2.46 -20.52
CA GLU A 48 4.23 -3.41 -21.27
C GLU A 48 4.74 -4.81 -20.98
N VAL A 49 3.84 -5.68 -20.55
CA VAL A 49 4.11 -7.11 -20.33
C VAL A 49 3.36 -7.89 -21.39
N PHE A 50 4.10 -8.68 -22.16
CA PHE A 50 3.58 -9.54 -23.22
C PHE A 50 3.76 -10.97 -22.76
N ILE A 51 2.68 -11.73 -22.61
CA ILE A 51 2.73 -13.16 -22.27
C ILE A 51 2.30 -13.95 -23.50
N GLY A 52 3.13 -14.91 -23.91
CA GLY A 52 2.84 -15.75 -25.09
C GLY A 52 2.75 -14.97 -26.39
N GLY A 53 3.60 -13.97 -26.59
CA GLY A 53 3.74 -13.26 -27.86
C GLY A 53 4.46 -14.07 -28.94
N TRP A 54 4.51 -13.52 -30.16
CA TRP A 54 5.09 -14.16 -31.36
C TRP A 54 4.54 -15.56 -31.59
N GLY A 55 3.21 -15.69 -31.59
CA GLY A 55 2.55 -16.98 -31.76
C GLY A 55 2.75 -17.91 -30.56
N ASN A 56 2.71 -17.37 -29.34
CA ASN A 56 2.86 -18.12 -28.10
C ASN A 56 4.24 -18.78 -27.92
N THR A 57 5.31 -18.13 -28.40
CA THR A 57 6.68 -18.66 -28.32
C THR A 57 7.52 -17.98 -27.24
N LYS A 58 7.25 -16.72 -26.91
CA LYS A 58 8.03 -15.95 -25.93
C LYS A 58 7.20 -14.92 -25.17
N SER A 59 7.74 -14.44 -24.06
CA SER A 59 7.17 -13.38 -23.24
C SER A 59 8.21 -12.28 -23.06
N VAL A 60 7.78 -11.01 -23.01
CA VAL A 60 8.69 -9.86 -22.89
C VAL A 60 8.15 -8.81 -21.92
N ILE A 61 9.05 -8.02 -21.34
CA ILE A 61 8.73 -6.74 -20.68
C ILE A 61 9.36 -5.64 -21.53
N ARG A 62 8.59 -4.61 -21.86
CA ARG A 62 9.03 -3.42 -22.60
C ARG A 62 8.75 -2.18 -21.77
N GLN A 63 9.61 -1.17 -21.90
CA GLN A 63 9.39 0.14 -21.30
C GLN A 63 9.05 1.16 -22.39
N ASN A 64 8.04 1.99 -22.13
CA ASN A 64 7.68 3.16 -22.94
C ASN A 64 7.49 2.91 -24.44
N ARG A 65 7.02 1.72 -24.86
CA ARG A 65 6.87 1.35 -26.28
C ARG A 65 8.15 1.45 -27.11
N GLN A 66 9.31 1.43 -26.46
CA GLN A 66 10.60 1.55 -27.12
C GLN A 66 11.29 0.20 -27.22
N LYS A 67 12.12 0.04 -28.26
CA LYS A 67 13.03 -1.10 -28.41
C LYS A 67 14.45 -0.67 -27.98
N PRO A 68 15.28 -1.58 -27.44
CA PRO A 68 15.01 -3.01 -27.22
C PRO A 68 14.04 -3.29 -26.07
N ASP A 69 13.47 -4.50 -26.04
CA ASP A 69 12.70 -4.96 -24.86
C ASP A 69 13.66 -5.11 -23.67
N VAL A 70 13.22 -4.79 -22.45
CA VAL A 70 14.07 -4.82 -21.25
C VAL A 70 14.23 -6.23 -20.68
N VAL A 71 13.27 -7.12 -20.97
CA VAL A 71 13.33 -8.55 -20.66
C VAL A 71 12.72 -9.32 -21.82
N GLU A 72 13.36 -10.41 -22.23
CA GLU A 72 12.82 -11.38 -23.19
C GLU A 72 13.11 -12.80 -22.72
N VAL A 73 12.08 -13.64 -22.64
CA VAL A 73 12.18 -15.02 -22.16
C VAL A 73 11.41 -15.97 -23.08
N PRO A 74 12.01 -17.08 -23.55
CA PRO A 74 11.30 -18.13 -24.27
C PRO A 74 10.24 -18.80 -23.39
N THR A 75 8.99 -18.82 -23.84
CA THR A 75 7.85 -19.37 -23.10
C THR A 75 6.89 -20.09 -24.06
N PRO A 76 7.35 -21.15 -24.75
CA PRO A 76 6.55 -21.82 -25.77
C PRO A 76 5.30 -22.46 -25.17
N GLY A 77 4.15 -22.18 -25.78
CA GLY A 77 2.88 -22.75 -25.37
C GLY A 77 2.42 -22.30 -23.98
N ILE A 78 2.81 -21.11 -23.51
CA ILE A 78 2.45 -20.63 -22.16
C ILE A 78 0.97 -20.27 -22.04
N LEU A 79 0.35 -19.76 -23.11
CA LEU A 79 -1.09 -19.54 -23.23
C LEU A 79 -1.83 -20.74 -23.88
N ASN A 80 -3.16 -20.78 -23.75
CA ASN A 80 -3.99 -21.82 -24.35
C ASN A 80 -5.39 -21.28 -24.73
N ALA A 81 -5.88 -21.65 -25.92
CA ALA A 81 -7.18 -21.19 -26.42
C ALA A 81 -8.40 -21.89 -25.79
N ASN A 82 -8.21 -23.08 -25.21
CA ASN A 82 -9.28 -23.95 -24.73
C ASN A 82 -9.43 -23.94 -23.21
N GLU A 83 -8.40 -23.55 -22.47
CA GLU A 83 -8.38 -23.54 -21.00
C GLU A 83 -7.92 -22.20 -20.43
N TYR A 84 -8.37 -21.88 -19.23
CA TYR A 84 -7.84 -20.75 -18.48
C TYR A 84 -6.48 -21.10 -17.89
N ARG A 85 -5.50 -20.23 -18.09
CA ARG A 85 -4.20 -20.29 -17.44
C ARG A 85 -4.00 -19.07 -16.57
N GLY A 86 -3.61 -19.32 -15.33
CA GLY A 86 -3.40 -18.28 -14.33
C GLY A 86 -1.97 -17.75 -14.33
N PHE A 87 -1.87 -16.44 -14.09
CA PHE A 87 -0.62 -15.71 -14.01
C PHE A 87 -0.72 -14.66 -12.90
N TRP A 88 0.45 -14.21 -12.46
CA TRP A 88 0.57 -13.06 -11.60
C TRP A 88 1.66 -12.13 -12.14
N ILE A 89 1.43 -10.83 -12.02
CA ILE A 89 2.45 -9.79 -12.17
C ILE A 89 2.57 -9.11 -10.81
N ARG A 90 3.80 -8.97 -10.30
CA ARG A 90 4.09 -8.25 -9.07
C ARG A 90 5.05 -7.11 -9.37
N TRP A 91 4.82 -5.95 -8.75
CA TRP A 91 5.72 -4.80 -8.85
C TRP A 91 6.05 -4.31 -7.44
N TYR A 92 7.22 -4.69 -6.94
CA TYR A 92 7.68 -4.32 -5.60
C TYR A 92 9.20 -4.16 -5.62
N ASP A 93 9.73 -3.34 -4.72
CA ASP A 93 11.18 -3.08 -4.61
C ASP A 93 11.86 -2.83 -5.96
N GLN A 94 11.31 -1.86 -6.71
CA GLN A 94 11.84 -1.48 -8.02
C GLN A 94 11.94 -2.66 -9.00
N THR A 95 11.14 -3.72 -8.80
CA THR A 95 11.24 -4.95 -9.58
C THR A 95 9.85 -5.40 -10.05
N ILE A 96 9.70 -5.57 -11.36
CA ILE A 96 8.54 -6.22 -11.97
C ILE A 96 8.86 -7.68 -12.17
N THR A 97 8.04 -8.56 -11.59
CA THR A 97 8.14 -10.01 -11.75
C THR A 97 6.85 -10.56 -12.34
N VAL A 98 6.98 -11.57 -13.19
CA VAL A 98 5.84 -12.24 -13.84
C VAL A 98 5.99 -13.74 -13.64
N GLY A 99 4.95 -14.39 -13.15
CA GLY A 99 4.94 -15.82 -12.86
C GLY A 99 3.60 -16.48 -13.16
N ARG A 100 3.55 -17.80 -12.94
CA ARG A 100 2.36 -18.62 -13.18
C ARG A 100 1.59 -18.84 -11.89
N GLU A 101 0.27 -19.00 -12.00
CA GLU A 101 -0.57 -19.40 -10.87
C GLU A 101 -0.07 -20.73 -10.28
N GLY A 102 0.06 -20.78 -8.96
CA GLY A 102 0.59 -21.95 -8.25
C GLY A 102 2.11 -22.05 -8.22
N GLU A 103 2.83 -21.25 -9.02
CA GLU A 103 4.30 -21.18 -9.00
C GLU A 103 4.75 -19.94 -8.20
N ALA A 104 5.64 -20.13 -7.23
CA ALA A 104 6.26 -19.02 -6.49
C ALA A 104 7.37 -18.33 -7.30
N ALA A 105 7.99 -19.06 -8.24
CA ALA A 105 9.07 -18.56 -9.07
C ALA A 105 8.53 -17.70 -10.23
N ALA A 106 9.17 -16.56 -10.47
CA ALA A 106 8.92 -15.74 -11.65
C ALA A 106 9.63 -16.33 -12.87
N PHE A 107 8.99 -16.30 -14.04
CA PHE A 107 9.64 -16.60 -15.30
C PHE A 107 10.15 -15.33 -16.01
N MET A 108 9.72 -14.12 -15.61
CA MET A 108 10.33 -12.85 -16.01
C MET A 108 10.59 -11.98 -14.77
N THR A 109 11.71 -11.27 -14.76
CA THR A 109 12.10 -10.34 -13.69
C THR A 109 12.83 -9.15 -14.31
N PHE A 110 12.38 -7.94 -13.99
CA PHE A 110 12.95 -6.69 -14.47
C PHE A 110 13.16 -5.74 -13.29
N HIS A 111 14.39 -5.29 -13.06
CA HIS A 111 14.70 -4.28 -12.05
C HIS A 111 14.84 -2.91 -12.70
N ASP A 112 14.03 -1.95 -12.26
CA ASP A 112 14.08 -0.54 -12.66
C ASP A 112 14.19 0.37 -11.43
N PRO A 113 15.38 0.91 -11.15
CA PRO A 113 15.60 1.88 -10.06
C PRO A 113 14.75 3.15 -10.16
N HIS A 114 14.16 3.44 -11.32
CA HIS A 114 13.29 4.58 -11.58
C HIS A 114 11.82 4.18 -11.76
N MET A 115 11.41 3.06 -11.14
CA MET A 115 10.03 2.58 -11.20
C MET A 115 9.04 3.61 -10.66
N PHE A 116 8.09 3.99 -11.50
CA PHE A 116 7.01 4.89 -11.12
C PHE A 116 5.90 4.12 -10.37
N PRO A 117 5.04 4.81 -9.61
CA PRO A 117 3.90 4.18 -8.96
C PRO A 117 2.91 3.61 -9.99
N ILE A 118 2.87 2.29 -10.12
CA ILE A 118 1.86 1.59 -10.93
C ILE A 118 0.56 1.53 -10.12
N GLN A 119 -0.48 2.16 -10.64
CA GLN A 119 -1.81 2.23 -10.02
C GLN A 119 -2.89 1.55 -10.87
N TYR A 120 -2.61 1.30 -12.15
CA TYR A 120 -3.54 0.68 -13.07
C TYR A 120 -2.86 -0.39 -13.90
N VAL A 121 -3.63 -1.44 -14.18
CA VAL A 121 -3.28 -2.49 -15.13
C VAL A 121 -4.27 -2.42 -16.28
N GLY A 122 -3.78 -2.08 -17.46
CA GLY A 122 -4.50 -2.24 -18.72
C GLY A 122 -4.38 -3.67 -19.20
N ILE A 123 -5.48 -4.30 -19.63
CA ILE A 123 -5.44 -5.60 -20.31
C ILE A 123 -6.00 -5.49 -21.73
N CYS A 124 -5.40 -6.22 -22.66
CA CYS A 124 -5.94 -6.47 -24.00
C CYS A 124 -5.35 -7.75 -24.60
N THR A 125 -5.96 -8.25 -25.67
CA THR A 125 -5.32 -9.25 -26.55
C THR A 125 -5.03 -8.59 -27.89
N GLY A 126 -3.86 -8.86 -28.46
CA GLY A 126 -3.44 -8.26 -29.73
C GLY A 126 -3.12 -9.29 -30.82
N TRP A 127 -2.91 -8.77 -32.03
CA TRP A 127 -2.21 -9.44 -33.14
C TRP A 127 -2.74 -10.83 -33.56
N GLY A 128 -4.05 -10.95 -33.78
CA GLY A 128 -4.68 -12.18 -34.25
C GLY A 128 -5.32 -13.02 -33.16
N ALA A 129 -5.35 -12.54 -31.91
CA ALA A 129 -5.96 -13.24 -30.78
C ALA A 129 -7.05 -12.44 -30.09
N SER A 130 -8.11 -13.16 -29.71
CA SER A 130 -9.10 -12.69 -28.75
C SER A 130 -8.91 -13.43 -27.43
N GLY A 131 -9.18 -12.76 -26.32
CA GLY A 131 -8.96 -13.29 -24.98
C GLY A 131 -10.18 -13.19 -24.10
N SER A 132 -10.28 -14.15 -23.19
CA SER A 132 -11.24 -14.13 -22.09
C SER A 132 -10.48 -14.15 -20.77
N TRP A 133 -10.69 -13.13 -19.94
CA TRP A 133 -9.91 -12.85 -18.73
C TRP A 133 -10.80 -12.97 -17.50
N THR A 134 -10.26 -13.48 -16.40
CA THR A 134 -10.93 -13.51 -15.10
C THR A 134 -9.96 -13.07 -14.02
N PHE A 135 -10.40 -12.17 -13.15
CA PHE A 135 -9.62 -11.64 -12.04
C PHE A 135 -10.58 -11.09 -10.97
N GLU A 136 -10.09 -10.93 -9.75
CA GLU A 136 -10.84 -10.25 -8.69
C GLU A 136 -10.78 -8.75 -8.94
N ALA A 137 -11.83 -8.22 -9.57
CA ALA A 137 -12.05 -6.79 -9.60
C ALA A 137 -12.72 -6.40 -8.27
N GLU A 138 -12.12 -5.49 -7.50
CA GLU A 138 -12.85 -4.87 -6.39
C GLU A 138 -14.05 -4.10 -6.96
N PRO A 139 -15.22 -4.16 -6.30
CA PRO A 139 -16.38 -3.43 -6.77
C PRO A 139 -16.06 -1.93 -6.76
N ALA A 140 -16.33 -1.26 -7.88
CA ALA A 140 -16.23 0.20 -7.95
C ALA A 140 -17.09 0.82 -6.84
N PRO A 141 -16.62 1.88 -6.15
CA PRO A 141 -17.42 2.55 -5.13
C PRO A 141 -18.69 3.12 -5.78
N THR A 142 -19.84 2.51 -5.50
CA THR A 142 -21.13 3.08 -5.85
C THR A 142 -21.46 4.19 -4.86
N ALA A 143 -21.51 5.44 -5.35
CA ALA A 143 -22.01 6.56 -4.57
C ALA A 143 -23.47 6.31 -4.13
N PRO A 144 -23.83 6.47 -2.84
CA PRO A 144 -25.21 6.34 -2.41
C PRO A 144 -26.03 7.55 -2.85
N SER A 145 -27.05 7.32 -3.67
CA SER A 145 -28.12 8.28 -3.93
C SER A 145 -29.02 8.38 -2.70
N MET A 146 -28.96 9.51 -1.99
CA MET A 146 -29.88 9.82 -0.90
C MET A 146 -31.28 10.12 -1.45
N THR A 147 -32.22 9.20 -1.25
CA THR A 147 -33.64 9.56 -1.10
C THR A 147 -34.01 9.39 0.37
N MET A 148 -34.21 10.52 1.06
CA MET A 148 -34.85 10.52 2.38
C MET A 148 -36.21 9.84 2.28
N HIS A 149 -36.53 8.90 3.17
CA HIS A 149 -37.87 8.72 3.76
C HIS A 149 -37.77 7.79 5.01
N ASN A 150 -38.22 8.34 6.15
CA ASN A 150 -38.61 7.73 7.43
C ASN A 150 -37.92 6.46 7.95
N ALA A 151 -37.13 6.61 9.02
CA ALA A 151 -36.77 5.53 9.95
C ALA A 151 -37.44 5.75 11.33
N PRO A 152 -38.03 4.73 11.98
CA PRO A 152 -38.44 4.82 13.38
C PRO A 152 -37.24 4.68 14.32
N GLN A 153 -37.22 5.49 15.38
CA GLN A 153 -36.19 5.51 16.42
C GLN A 153 -36.24 4.25 17.30
N MET A 154 -35.09 3.59 17.51
CA MET A 154 -34.90 2.56 18.54
C MET A 154 -33.87 3.01 19.57
N ASN A 155 -34.24 2.82 20.84
CA ASN A 155 -33.59 3.33 22.05
C ASN A 155 -32.50 2.34 22.55
N TYR A 156 -31.23 2.74 22.52
CA TYR A 156 -30.09 1.95 23.02
C TYR A 156 -29.80 2.29 24.48
N ASN A 157 -30.38 1.55 25.41
CA ASN A 157 -30.10 1.75 26.83
C ASN A 157 -29.84 0.44 27.61
N GLN A 158 -29.06 -0.49 27.05
CA GLN A 158 -28.45 -1.59 27.83
C GLN A 158 -27.09 -2.04 27.26
N PRO A 159 -26.03 -2.19 28.09
CA PRO A 159 -24.76 -2.82 27.69
C PRO A 159 -24.79 -4.36 27.87
N PRO A 160 -24.03 -5.13 27.05
CA PRO A 160 -23.91 -6.59 27.18
C PRO A 160 -22.83 -7.01 28.22
N PRO A 161 -22.87 -8.25 28.74
CA PRO A 161 -22.07 -8.65 29.91
C PRO A 161 -20.72 -9.33 29.61
N GLY A 162 -19.67 -8.88 30.33
CA GLY A 162 -18.69 -9.71 31.07
C GLY A 162 -17.60 -10.48 30.30
N PHE A 163 -16.38 -9.91 30.24
CA PHE A 163 -15.14 -10.62 29.87
C PHE A 163 -14.12 -10.54 31.03
N ASN A 164 -13.49 -11.67 31.40
CA ASN A 164 -12.52 -11.79 32.51
C ASN A 164 -11.19 -12.40 32.01
N PRO A 165 -10.03 -11.71 32.04
CA PRO A 165 -8.81 -12.15 31.34
C PRO A 165 -7.80 -12.99 32.16
N ALA A 166 -8.13 -13.53 33.34
CA ALA A 166 -7.14 -14.11 34.25
C ALA A 166 -6.77 -15.61 34.04
N ALA A 167 -6.58 -16.08 32.81
CA ALA A 167 -6.09 -17.46 32.60
C ALA A 167 -5.27 -17.63 31.31
N MET A 168 -3.94 -17.50 31.42
CA MET A 168 -2.91 -18.35 30.78
C MET A 168 -1.53 -17.69 30.97
N GLY A 169 -0.73 -18.26 31.87
CA GLY A 169 0.62 -17.78 32.18
C GLY A 169 1.65 -18.21 31.14
N TYR A 170 2.48 -17.26 30.71
CA TYR A 170 3.71 -17.51 29.94
C TYR A 170 4.94 -17.16 30.81
N PRO A 171 6.04 -17.94 30.73
CA PRO A 171 7.25 -17.68 31.49
C PRO A 171 8.11 -16.55 30.87
N PRO A 172 9.03 -15.94 31.66
CA PRO A 172 9.82 -14.76 31.25
C PRO A 172 11.04 -15.12 30.37
N MET A 173 11.41 -14.22 29.45
CA MET A 173 12.58 -14.35 28.57
C MET A 173 13.90 -13.92 29.24
N PRO A 174 15.06 -14.48 28.86
CA PRO A 174 16.37 -14.14 29.44
C PRO A 174 17.01 -12.90 28.78
N PRO A 175 18.01 -12.26 29.43
CA PRO A 175 18.59 -11.01 28.97
C PRO A 175 19.72 -11.24 27.96
N MET A 176 19.85 -10.40 26.94
CA MET A 176 21.05 -10.35 26.08
C MET A 176 21.73 -8.98 26.14
N ASN A 177 23.03 -9.06 26.37
CA ASN A 177 24.02 -8.01 26.58
C ASN A 177 24.71 -7.64 25.25
N ALA A 178 25.28 -6.44 25.19
CA ALA A 178 25.85 -5.78 24.02
C ALA A 178 27.18 -6.37 23.50
N GLY A 179 27.40 -6.24 22.19
CA GLY A 179 28.71 -6.37 21.53
C GLY A 179 28.62 -6.49 20.00
N ALA A 180 29.10 -5.48 19.27
CA ALA A 180 29.34 -5.48 17.81
C ALA A 180 30.32 -6.60 17.39
N THR A 181 30.45 -7.14 16.17
CA THR A 181 30.18 -6.71 14.77
C THR A 181 30.42 -7.95 13.90
N THR A 182 29.55 -8.31 12.93
CA THR A 182 29.94 -9.02 11.69
C THR A 182 28.85 -8.85 10.63
N MET A 183 29.25 -8.53 9.40
CA MET A 183 28.40 -8.54 8.20
C MET A 183 27.88 -9.95 7.92
N SER A 184 26.56 -10.11 7.90
CA SER A 184 25.86 -11.30 7.42
C SER A 184 24.52 -10.86 6.83
N TYR A 185 24.30 -11.12 5.54
CA TYR A 185 22.99 -10.97 4.92
C TYR A 185 22.05 -12.05 5.45
N PRO A 186 20.85 -11.71 5.97
CA PRO A 186 19.81 -12.69 6.19
C PRO A 186 18.85 -12.71 5.01
N SER A 187 18.60 -13.93 4.51
CA SER A 187 17.30 -14.28 3.97
C SER A 187 16.24 -14.15 5.09
N GLY A 188 15.13 -13.46 4.85
CA GLY A 188 13.91 -13.59 5.66
C GLY A 188 13.32 -12.30 6.26
N GLY A 189 12.09 -11.97 5.84
CA GLY A 189 11.15 -11.06 6.54
C GLY A 189 11.28 -9.58 6.16
N ALA A 190 10.33 -9.05 5.38
CA ALA A 190 10.20 -7.60 5.20
C ALA A 190 9.67 -6.99 6.51
N SER A 191 10.58 -6.42 7.30
CA SER A 191 10.23 -5.73 8.55
C SER A 191 10.15 -4.23 8.30
N GLU A 192 9.06 -3.62 8.75
CA GLU A 192 8.81 -2.18 8.73
C GLU A 192 10.00 -1.41 9.31
N THR A 193 10.49 -0.38 8.61
CA THR A 193 11.74 0.30 8.98
C THR A 193 11.55 1.81 9.09
N TRP A 194 12.04 2.40 10.17
CA TRP A 194 12.12 3.86 10.31
C TRP A 194 13.43 4.37 9.72
N VAL A 195 13.35 5.21 8.69
CA VAL A 195 14.52 5.72 7.96
C VAL A 195 14.73 7.20 8.29
N PRO A 196 15.91 7.58 8.82
CA PRO A 196 16.22 8.99 9.06
C PRO A 196 16.20 9.80 7.77
N ALA A 197 15.56 10.96 7.81
CA ALA A 197 15.51 11.92 6.71
C ALA A 197 15.49 13.36 7.24
N SER A 198 15.67 14.31 6.33
CA SER A 198 15.63 15.72 6.71
C SER A 198 15.17 16.63 5.59
N ASN A 199 14.77 17.86 5.92
CA ASN A 199 14.54 18.96 4.97
C ASN A 199 13.59 18.57 3.81
N GLY A 200 12.49 17.89 4.12
CA GLY A 200 11.51 17.41 3.13
C GLY A 200 11.89 16.18 2.30
N VAL A 201 13.09 15.62 2.49
CA VAL A 201 13.50 14.38 1.80
C VAL A 201 12.56 13.24 2.16
N VAL A 202 11.96 12.64 1.14
CA VAL A 202 11.16 11.42 1.25
C VAL A 202 12.06 10.24 0.89
N PRO A 203 12.40 9.35 1.84
CA PRO A 203 13.15 8.15 1.53
C PRO A 203 12.36 7.20 0.63
N PRO A 204 13.04 6.33 -0.15
CA PRO A 204 12.37 5.30 -0.92
C PRO A 204 11.45 4.43 -0.04
N ASN A 205 10.35 3.96 -0.63
CA ASN A 205 9.35 3.12 0.03
C ASN A 205 8.69 3.75 1.27
N ALA A 206 8.71 5.08 1.39
CA ALA A 206 7.98 5.81 2.41
C ALA A 206 6.47 5.55 2.30
N VAL A 207 5.83 5.29 3.44
CA VAL A 207 4.40 5.03 3.50
C VAL A 207 3.63 6.35 3.44
N SER A 208 2.80 6.50 2.41
CA SER A 208 1.82 7.59 2.35
C SER A 208 0.75 7.37 3.40
N GLY A 209 0.57 8.34 4.29
CA GLY A 209 -0.43 8.28 5.35
C GLY A 209 -1.56 9.29 5.18
N GLY A 210 -1.46 10.19 4.21
CA GLY A 210 -2.40 11.26 4.05
C GLY A 210 -2.24 12.05 2.75
N ILE A 211 -3.14 13.00 2.55
CA ILE A 211 -3.13 13.92 1.40
C ILE A 211 -3.62 15.30 1.83
N ASP A 212 -2.91 16.33 1.38
CA ASP A 212 -3.28 17.74 1.52
C ASP A 212 -3.39 18.37 0.14
N GLY A 213 -4.63 18.48 -0.36
CA GLY A 213 -4.88 18.88 -1.75
C GLY A 213 -4.28 17.88 -2.76
N SER A 214 -3.22 18.30 -3.46
CA SER A 214 -2.45 17.45 -4.39
C SER A 214 -1.22 16.80 -3.75
N ASP A 215 -0.85 17.20 -2.55
CA ASP A 215 0.43 16.84 -1.95
C ASP A 215 0.27 15.61 -1.05
N ASN A 216 1.07 14.58 -1.32
CA ASN A 216 1.12 13.38 -0.49
C ASN A 216 1.80 13.70 0.84
N LEU A 217 1.17 13.26 1.92
CA LEU A 217 1.72 13.30 3.27
C LEU A 217 2.21 11.92 3.66
N TYR A 218 3.42 11.84 4.21
CA TYR A 218 4.03 10.57 4.60
C TYR A 218 4.02 10.38 6.11
N ILE A 219 3.95 9.13 6.54
CA ILE A 219 4.05 8.77 7.96
C ILE A 219 5.49 9.03 8.40
N ALA A 220 5.66 9.98 9.30
CA ALA A 220 6.95 10.30 9.88
C ALA A 220 6.84 10.42 11.40
N ARG A 221 7.98 10.45 12.08
CA ARG A 221 8.07 10.74 13.50
C ARG A 221 9.25 11.65 13.77
N ALA A 222 9.14 12.50 14.79
CA ALA A 222 10.21 13.38 15.22
C ALA A 222 10.33 13.40 16.74
N ARG A 223 11.52 13.75 17.23
CA ARG A 223 11.75 13.95 18.67
C ARG A 223 11.31 15.37 19.06
N HIS A 224 10.46 15.48 20.06
CA HIS A 224 10.02 16.77 20.59
C HIS A 224 9.83 16.67 22.11
N SER A 225 10.48 17.53 22.88
CA SER A 225 10.36 17.57 24.34
C SER A 225 10.59 16.21 25.04
N ASN A 226 11.56 15.43 24.53
CA ASN A 226 11.91 14.05 24.91
C ASN A 226 10.93 12.95 24.46
N ASP A 227 9.77 13.31 23.92
CA ASP A 227 8.86 12.36 23.29
C ASP A 227 9.34 12.04 21.87
N LEU A 228 9.03 10.83 21.41
CA LEU A 228 9.11 10.45 20.01
C LEU A 228 7.69 10.41 19.47
N ILE A 229 7.34 11.33 18.58
CA ILE A 229 5.94 11.59 18.22
C ILE A 229 5.71 11.31 16.73
N PRO A 230 4.74 10.46 16.36
CA PRO A 230 4.33 10.29 14.98
C PRO A 230 3.52 11.50 14.47
N GLY A 231 3.67 11.81 13.19
CA GLY A 231 3.08 12.96 12.53
C GLY A 231 3.18 12.86 11.01
N LYS A 232 3.04 14.02 10.34
CA LYS A 232 3.02 14.11 8.87
C LYS A 232 4.33 14.67 8.36
N LEU A 233 4.96 14.02 7.39
CA LEU A 233 5.97 14.65 6.54
C LEU A 233 5.27 15.34 5.38
N HIS A 234 5.54 16.64 5.20
CA HIS A 234 5.08 17.43 4.08
C HIS A 234 6.29 17.81 3.21
N PRO A 235 6.55 17.10 2.09
CA PRO A 235 7.77 17.29 1.29
C PRO A 235 7.91 18.71 0.76
N SER A 236 6.82 19.27 0.22
CA SER A 236 6.77 20.64 -0.32
C SER A 236 7.06 21.73 0.73
N HIS A 237 6.78 21.46 2.02
CA HIS A 237 7.10 22.38 3.12
C HIS A 237 8.49 22.14 3.71
N GLY A 238 9.18 21.07 3.29
CA GLY A 238 10.53 20.78 3.75
C GLY A 238 10.61 20.25 5.19
N CYS A 239 9.52 19.79 5.81
CA CYS A 239 9.53 19.40 7.21
C CYS A 239 8.49 18.34 7.60
N CYS A 240 8.74 17.70 8.75
CA CYS A 240 7.78 16.88 9.46
C CYS A 240 7.07 17.72 10.53
N TYR A 241 5.76 17.61 10.61
CA TYR A 241 4.94 18.23 11.64
C TYR A 241 4.46 17.18 12.64
N VAL A 242 4.64 17.45 13.93
CA VAL A 242 4.16 16.60 15.01
C VAL A 242 3.23 17.38 15.95
N PRO A 243 2.12 16.76 16.42
CA PRO A 243 1.20 17.38 17.36
C PRO A 243 1.71 17.26 18.81
N TYR A 244 1.81 18.37 19.54
CA TYR A 244 2.18 18.36 20.96
C TYR A 244 1.67 19.60 21.71
N GLY A 245 1.08 19.39 22.90
CA GLY A 245 0.76 20.48 23.83
C GLY A 245 -0.22 21.54 23.30
N GLY A 246 -1.13 21.16 22.40
CA GLY A 246 -2.08 22.08 21.75
C GLY A 246 -1.56 22.73 20.46
N VAL A 247 -0.32 22.45 20.04
CA VAL A 247 0.36 23.14 18.92
C VAL A 247 0.93 22.15 17.89
N GLU A 248 0.98 22.58 16.62
CA GLU A 248 1.71 21.90 15.56
C GLU A 248 3.20 22.33 15.57
N HIS A 249 4.10 21.37 15.76
CA HIS A 249 5.54 21.63 15.79
C HIS A 249 6.23 21.13 14.51
N SER A 250 6.94 22.02 13.82
CA SER A 250 7.74 21.67 12.65
C SER A 250 9.15 21.21 13.03
N HIS A 251 9.61 20.14 12.39
CA HIS A 251 10.94 19.56 12.56
C HIS A 251 11.58 19.28 11.21
N LYS A 252 12.85 19.70 11.07
CA LYS A 252 13.64 19.44 9.86
C LYS A 252 14.35 18.11 9.88
N GLU A 253 14.52 17.50 11.05
CA GLU A 253 15.10 16.17 11.24
C GLU A 253 14.00 15.24 11.76
N TYR A 254 13.82 14.11 11.10
CA TYR A 254 12.74 13.17 11.39
C TYR A 254 13.09 11.78 10.85
N GLU A 255 12.28 10.79 11.20
CA GLU A 255 12.34 9.46 10.61
C GLU A 255 11.04 9.20 9.84
N VAL A 256 11.13 8.58 8.68
CA VAL A 256 9.98 8.23 7.83
C VAL A 256 9.75 6.74 7.93
N LEU A 257 8.49 6.32 8.07
CA LEU A 257 8.15 4.91 8.02
C LEU A 257 8.28 4.42 6.58
N CYS A 258 9.15 3.45 6.37
CA CYS A 258 9.44 2.85 5.07
C CYS A 258 9.27 1.32 5.13
N ASN A 259 9.07 0.71 3.97
CA ASN A 259 8.96 -0.75 3.83
C ASN A 259 7.86 -1.38 4.72
N SER A 260 6.82 -0.60 5.05
CA SER A 260 5.64 -1.10 5.73
C SER A 260 4.48 -1.22 4.74
N TYR A 261 3.82 -2.38 4.78
CA TYR A 261 2.70 -2.76 3.90
C TYR A 261 1.39 -2.83 4.68
N GLY A 262 1.35 -2.13 5.82
CA GLY A 262 0.19 -2.03 6.67
C GLY A 262 -1.00 -1.35 6.01
N ARG A 263 -2.15 -1.41 6.68
CA ARG A 263 -3.40 -0.78 6.24
C ARG A 263 -3.97 0.11 7.32
N TRP A 264 -4.88 0.99 6.90
CA TRP A 264 -5.66 1.82 7.81
C TRP A 264 -6.94 1.09 8.22
N VAL A 265 -7.20 1.03 9.52
CA VAL A 265 -8.38 0.40 10.11
C VAL A 265 -9.14 1.44 10.93
N PRO A 266 -10.45 1.63 10.71
CA PRO A 266 -11.25 2.55 11.52
C PRO A 266 -11.18 2.20 13.02
N TRP A 267 -11.08 3.23 13.86
CA TRP A 267 -11.14 3.06 15.30
C TRP A 267 -12.54 2.63 15.77
N THR A 268 -12.60 1.52 16.49
CA THR A 268 -13.85 0.95 17.02
C THR A 268 -13.92 0.99 18.55
N GLY A 269 -13.01 1.72 19.21
CA GLY A 269 -12.91 1.77 20.67
C GLY A 269 -11.93 0.77 21.28
N SER A 270 -11.28 -0.07 20.47
CA SER A 270 -10.26 -1.03 20.92
C SER A 270 -9.07 -1.06 19.96
N MET A 271 -7.87 -1.31 20.51
CA MET A 271 -6.63 -1.34 19.73
C MET A 271 -6.55 -2.64 18.90
N PRO A 272 -6.38 -2.56 17.56
CA PRO A 272 -6.16 -3.74 16.74
C PRO A 272 -4.85 -4.47 17.14
N PRO A 273 -4.79 -5.81 17.01
CA PRO A 273 -3.63 -6.61 17.47
C PRO A 273 -2.32 -6.30 16.73
N ASN A 274 -2.38 -5.73 15.53
CA ASN A 274 -1.20 -5.38 14.72
C ASN A 274 -0.99 -3.86 14.61
N ALA A 275 -1.50 -3.06 15.55
CA ALA A 275 -1.32 -1.62 15.50
C ALA A 275 0.16 -1.22 15.62
N VAL A 276 0.62 -0.38 14.70
CA VAL A 276 2.02 0.03 14.64
C VAL A 276 2.29 1.14 15.65
N ILE A 277 3.29 0.93 16.50
CA ILE A 277 3.78 1.94 17.45
C ILE A 277 4.64 2.95 16.66
N GLY A 278 4.16 4.19 16.60
CA GLY A 278 4.81 5.31 15.93
C GLY A 278 5.85 6.01 16.80
N GLY A 279 5.73 5.87 18.11
CA GLY A 279 6.64 6.49 19.07
C GLY A 279 6.20 6.27 20.52
N GLN A 280 6.67 7.13 21.41
CA GLN A 280 6.43 7.01 22.85
C GLN A 280 6.59 8.36 23.55
N THR A 281 5.87 8.57 24.66
CA THR A 281 6.09 9.72 25.54
C THR A 281 7.35 9.53 26.38
N ALA A 282 7.80 10.62 27.02
CA ALA A 282 8.91 10.59 27.97
C ALA A 282 8.67 9.66 29.18
N GLU A 283 7.41 9.46 29.59
CA GLU A 283 7.04 8.50 30.64
C GLU A 283 6.97 7.05 30.14
N GLY A 284 7.15 6.83 28.83
CA GLY A 284 7.11 5.51 28.21
C GLY A 284 5.72 5.05 27.76
N GLU A 285 4.72 5.94 27.70
CA GLU A 285 3.43 5.60 27.10
C GLU A 285 3.61 5.41 25.58
N PRO A 286 3.17 4.28 24.99
CA PRO A 286 3.24 4.08 23.55
C PRO A 286 2.29 5.01 22.79
N LEU A 287 2.79 5.63 21.74
CA LEU A 287 2.02 6.44 20.80
C LEU A 287 1.86 5.66 19.48
N TYR A 288 0.63 5.47 19.04
CA TYR A 288 0.32 4.75 17.80
C TYR A 288 0.15 5.70 16.63
N ILE A 289 0.28 5.17 15.42
CA ILE A 289 0.08 5.93 14.19
C ILE A 289 -1.41 5.98 13.89
N GLY A 290 -1.97 7.19 13.87
CA GLY A 290 -3.34 7.43 13.45
C GLY A 290 -3.42 8.41 12.31
N ARG A 291 -4.58 8.47 11.66
CA ARG A 291 -4.94 9.55 10.76
C ARG A 291 -6.39 9.96 10.95
N ALA A 292 -6.68 11.22 10.68
CA ALA A 292 -8.04 11.74 10.68
C ALA A 292 -8.28 12.59 9.43
N GLN A 293 -9.54 12.66 9.01
CA GLN A 293 -9.97 13.54 7.94
C GLN A 293 -10.45 14.87 8.55
N HIS A 294 -9.85 15.98 8.12
CA HIS A 294 -10.24 17.30 8.58
C HIS A 294 -9.95 18.37 7.53
N GLY A 295 -10.89 19.30 7.33
CA GLY A 295 -10.72 20.40 6.36
C GLY A 295 -10.52 19.95 4.90
N GLY A 296 -10.98 18.74 4.54
CA GLY A 296 -10.75 18.15 3.21
C GLY A 296 -9.37 17.49 3.04
N THR A 297 -8.56 17.46 4.10
CA THR A 297 -7.26 16.77 4.14
C THR A 297 -7.39 15.45 4.88
N THR A 298 -6.57 14.46 4.52
CA THR A 298 -6.33 13.28 5.35
C THR A 298 -4.97 13.45 5.98
N THR A 299 -4.89 13.55 7.31
CA THR A 299 -3.64 13.91 7.99
C THR A 299 -3.23 12.88 9.04
N VAL A 300 -1.94 12.52 9.04
CA VAL A 300 -1.32 11.58 10.00
C VAL A 300 -0.97 12.31 11.31
N GLY A 301 -1.14 11.60 12.43
CA GLY A 301 -0.82 12.09 13.76
C GLY A 301 -0.60 10.97 14.76
N LYS A 302 -0.72 11.32 16.05
CA LYS A 302 -0.51 10.40 17.18
C LYS A 302 -1.83 9.95 17.77
N VAL A 303 -1.94 8.66 18.07
CA VAL A 303 -3.02 8.11 18.89
C VAL A 303 -2.47 7.88 20.29
N GLN A 304 -3.08 8.53 21.26
CA GLN A 304 -2.74 8.39 22.67
C GLN A 304 -3.88 7.66 23.38
N LEU A 305 -3.61 6.43 23.81
CA LEU A 305 -4.62 5.53 24.34
C LEU A 305 -5.21 6.03 25.67
N SER A 306 -4.38 6.58 26.56
CA SER A 306 -4.83 7.15 27.84
C SER A 306 -5.85 8.28 27.67
N HIS A 307 -5.76 9.03 26.56
CA HIS A 307 -6.69 10.11 26.21
C HIS A 307 -7.86 9.62 25.35
N GLY A 308 -7.74 8.44 24.75
CA GLY A 308 -8.70 7.86 23.80
C GLY A 308 -8.94 8.75 22.58
N SER A 309 -7.90 9.41 22.08
CA SER A 309 -7.98 10.39 20.98
C SER A 309 -6.83 10.21 19.99
N CYS A 310 -7.10 10.51 18.72
CA CYS A 310 -6.07 10.78 17.71
C CYS A 310 -5.86 12.29 17.61
N TYR A 311 -4.62 12.75 17.74
CA TYR A 311 -4.24 14.15 17.58
C TYR A 311 -3.51 14.31 16.26
N ILE A 312 -3.97 15.24 15.43
CA ILE A 312 -3.31 15.59 14.16
C ILE A 312 -2.76 17.02 14.23
N PRO A 313 -1.61 17.28 13.58
CA PRO A 313 -1.12 18.64 13.39
C PRO A 313 -1.82 19.29 12.18
N TYR A 314 -2.48 20.44 12.38
CA TYR A 314 -3.18 21.15 11.30
C TYR A 314 -3.24 22.66 11.55
N ASN A 315 -2.85 23.47 10.55
CA ASN A 315 -2.87 24.93 10.59
C ASN A 315 -2.24 25.57 11.85
N GLY A 316 -1.14 25.01 12.35
CA GLY A 316 -0.46 25.54 13.55
C GLY A 316 -0.98 24.98 14.88
N GLU A 317 -2.06 24.19 14.88
CA GLU A 317 -2.69 23.65 16.10
C GLU A 317 -2.60 22.11 16.18
N GLU A 318 -2.65 21.59 17.40
CA GLU A 318 -2.90 20.17 17.66
C GLU A 318 -4.41 19.96 17.81
N MET A 319 -5.01 19.21 16.90
CA MET A 319 -6.45 18.96 16.87
C MET A 319 -6.77 17.51 17.26
N GLY A 320 -7.64 17.33 18.24
CA GLY A 320 -8.04 16.00 18.75
C GLY A 320 -9.33 15.46 18.12
N PHE A 321 -9.31 14.19 17.74
CA PHE A 321 -10.41 13.48 17.08
C PHE A 321 -10.76 12.18 17.81
N LYS A 322 -12.06 11.87 17.87
CA LYS A 322 -12.61 10.59 18.37
C LYS A 322 -12.92 9.60 17.25
N GLU A 323 -13.12 10.10 16.04
CA GLU A 323 -13.27 9.32 14.81
C GLU A 323 -11.96 9.42 14.02
N PHE A 324 -11.26 8.31 13.88
CA PHE A 324 -9.96 8.23 13.23
C PHE A 324 -9.69 6.81 12.75
N GLU A 325 -8.63 6.63 11.97
CA GLU A 325 -8.12 5.34 11.56
C GLU A 325 -6.76 5.07 12.20
N ILE A 326 -6.46 3.81 12.49
CA ILE A 326 -5.18 3.33 13.02
C ILE A 326 -4.43 2.59 11.93
N TYR A 327 -3.13 2.85 11.84
CA TYR A 327 -2.25 2.09 10.95
C TYR A 327 -1.87 0.76 11.60
N VAL A 328 -2.12 -0.34 10.90
CA VAL A 328 -1.82 -1.70 11.37
C VAL A 328 -0.88 -2.40 10.39
N SER A 329 0.15 -3.09 10.90
CA SER A 329 1.05 -3.90 10.09
C SER A 329 0.35 -5.16 9.60
N GLN A 330 0.84 -5.72 8.49
CA GLN A 330 0.43 -7.04 8.00
C GLN A 330 1.21 -8.15 8.68
#